data_AF-A0A2D6JUV5-F1
#
_entry.id   AF-A0A2D6JUV5-F1
#
_cell.length_a   1.000
_cell.length_b   1.000
_cell.length_c   1.000
_cell.angle_alpha   90.00
_cell.angle_beta   90.00
_cell.angle_gamma   90.00
#
_symmetry.space_group_name_H-M   'P 1'
#
loop_
_entity.id
_entity.type
_entity.pdbx_description
1 polymer ?
#
loop_
_entity_poly.entity_id
_entity_poly.type
_entity_poly.pdbx_seq_one_letter_code
_entity_poly.pdbx_strand_id
1 'polypeptide(L)' 'MGTEPEIYRTASLLIQEYGEMAPPAAFIRADQLLDKGDISGRRVWLRIARAAKDLLSEKRPANVSLH' A
#
# COMPACT_ATOMS: atom_id res chain seq x y z
N MET A 1 14.97 7.83 6.44
CA MET A 1 14.57 7.40 5.09
C MET A 1 14.05 5.98 5.22
N GLY A 2 12.74 5.77 5.05
CA GLY A 2 12.13 4.46 5.33
C GLY A 2 12.73 3.37 4.45
N THR A 3 13.32 2.37 5.08
CA THR A 3 13.89 1.19 4.43
C THR A 3 12.77 0.30 3.90
N GLU A 4 13.03 -0.45 2.82
CA GLU A 4 12.09 -1.41 2.21
C GLU A 4 11.33 -2.30 3.22
N PRO A 5 11.94 -2.86 4.28
CA PRO A 5 11.22 -3.61 5.31
C PRO A 5 10.13 -2.81 6.03
N GLU A 6 10.32 -1.52 6.28
CA GLU A 6 9.30 -0.69 6.94
C GLU A 6 8.11 -0.42 6.03
N ILE A 7 8.35 -0.28 4.73
CA ILE A 7 7.32 -0.12 3.71
C ILE A 7 6.45 -1.38 3.66
N TYR A 8 7.06 -2.56 3.58
CA TYR A 8 6.34 -3.83 3.58
C TYR A 8 5.61 -4.10 4.90
N ARG A 9 6.23 -3.76 6.05
CA ARG A 9 5.58 -3.88 7.36
C ARG A 9 4.32 -3.01 7.44
N THR A 10 4.42 -1.76 6.98
CA THR A 10 3.29 -0.83 6.98
C THR A 10 2.20 -1.29 6.02
N ALA A 11 2.58 -1.76 4.82
CA ALA A 11 1.66 -2.33 3.84
C ALA A 11 0.91 -3.55 4.41
N SER A 12 1.61 -4.47 5.07
CA SER A 12 1.01 -5.64 5.72
C SER A 12 0.07 -5.28 6.87
N LEU A 13 0.35 -4.22 7.63
CA LEU A 13 -0.56 -3.70 8.65
C LEU A 13 -1.82 -3.08 8.02
N LEU A 14 -1.66 -2.27 6.97
CA LEU A 14 -2.78 -1.72 6.21
C LEU A 14 -3.68 -2.83 5.65
N ILE A 15 -3.10 -3.92 5.13
CA ILE A 15 -3.88 -5.07 4.65
C ILE A 15 -4.62 -5.77 5.79
N GLN A 16 -4.03 -5.88 6.98
CA GLN A 16 -4.71 -6.49 8.11
C GLN A 16 -5.89 -5.63 8.60
N GLU A 17 -5.72 -4.31 8.63
CA GLU A 17 -6.73 -3.36 9.12
C GLU A 17 -7.85 -3.10 8.08
N TYR A 18 -7.48 -2.89 6.82
CA TYR A 18 -8.39 -2.43 5.76
C TYR A 18 -8.68 -3.51 4.69
N GLY A 19 -8.00 -4.66 4.76
CA GLY A 19 -8.16 -5.72 3.76
C GLY A 19 -7.84 -5.25 2.35
N GLU A 20 -8.81 -5.40 1.46
CA GLU A 20 -8.73 -5.04 0.04
C GLU A 20 -8.70 -3.52 -0.18
N MET A 21 -9.12 -2.73 0.83
CA MET A 21 -9.07 -1.27 0.80
C MET A 21 -7.71 -0.69 1.23
N ALA A 22 -6.74 -1.53 1.58
CA ALA A 22 -5.39 -1.10 1.95
C ALA A 22 -4.69 -0.22 0.89
N PRO A 23 -4.59 -0.62 -0.39
CA PRO A 23 -3.98 0.21 -1.42
C PRO A 23 -4.68 1.56 -1.62
N PRO A 24 -6.01 1.66 -1.82
CA PRO A 24 -6.66 2.96 -1.98
C PRO A 24 -6.54 3.85 -0.74
N ALA A 25 -6.61 3.29 0.47
CA ALA A 25 -6.39 4.06 1.71
C ALA A 25 -4.97 4.67 1.75
N ALA A 26 -3.94 3.91 1.34
CA ALA A 26 -2.58 4.40 1.26
C ALA A 26 -2.39 5.48 0.18
N PHE A 27 -3.07 5.38 -0.96
CA PHE A 27 -3.08 6.42 -1.99
C PHE A 27 -3.72 7.71 -1.50
N ILE A 28 -4.87 7.63 -0.80
CA ILE A 28 -5.53 8.80 -0.22
C ILE A 28 -4.59 9.50 0.78
N ARG A 29 -3.87 8.75 1.61
CA ARG A 29 -2.87 9.31 2.55
C ARG A 29 -1.70 9.97 1.82
N ALA A 30 -1.25 9.40 0.70
CA ALA A 30 -0.23 10.01 -0.13
C ALA A 30 -0.69 11.36 -0.70
N ASP A 31 -1.94 11.44 -1.14
CA ASP A 31 -2.55 12.67 -1.68
C ASP A 31 -2.72 13.75 -0.59
N GLN A 32 -3.20 13.36 0.59
CA GLN A 32 -3.27 14.26 1.76
C GLN A 32 -1.91 14.85 2.17
N LEU A 33 -0.84 14.08 2.03
CA LEU A 33 0.52 14.57 2.30
C LEU A 33 1.00 15.52 1.19
N LEU A 34 0.62 15.26 -0.06
CA LEU A 34 0.90 16.19 -1.16
C LEU A 34 0.22 17.54 -0.94
N ASP A 35 -1.05 17.53 -0.54
CA ASP A 35 -1.82 18.75 -0.25
C ASP A 35 -1.14 19.60 0.84
N LYS A 36 -0.55 18.93 1.84
CA LYS A 36 0.25 19.57 2.89
C LYS A 36 1.64 20.02 2.45
N GLY A 37 2.03 19.79 1.20
CA GLY A 37 3.37 20.09 0.67
C GLY A 37 4.45 19.05 1.03
N ASP A 38 4.09 17.94 1.66
CA ASP A 38 5.02 16.89 2.07
C ASP A 38 5.23 15.85 0.94
N ILE A 39 6.12 16.21 0.01
CA ILE A 39 6.45 15.37 -1.15
C ILE A 39 7.22 14.10 -0.74
N SER A 40 8.03 14.19 0.32
CA SER A 40 8.81 13.06 0.83
C SER A 40 7.91 11.97 1.40
N GLY A 41 6.93 12.35 2.21
CA GLY A 41 5.91 11.49 2.79
C GLY A 41 5.04 10.88 1.70
N ARG A 42 4.59 11.67 0.72
CA ARG A 42 3.87 11.15 -0.46
C ARG A 42 4.65 10.02 -1.14
N ARG A 43 5.95 10.20 -1.40
CA ARG A 43 6.78 9.15 -2.05
C ARG A 43 6.82 7.86 -1.24
N VAL A 44 6.92 7.96 0.09
CA VAL A 44 6.89 6.78 0.97
C VAL A 44 5.53 6.08 0.89
N TRP A 45 4.43 6.82 1.01
CA TRP A 45 3.08 6.26 0.95
C TRP A 45 2.73 5.65 -0.41
N LEU A 46 3.23 6.20 -1.51
CA LEU A 46 3.10 5.58 -2.84
C LEU A 46 3.80 4.22 -2.92
N ARG A 47 4.99 4.09 -2.29
CA ARG A 47 5.67 2.78 -2.21
C ARG A 47 4.91 1.80 -1.33
N ILE A 48 4.35 2.26 -0.20
CA ILE A 48 3.50 1.44 0.68
C ILE A 48 2.27 0.93 -0.09
N ALA A 49 1.59 1.81 -0.83
CA ALA A 49 0.43 1.43 -1.64
C ALA A 49 0.78 0.38 -2.71
N ARG A 50 1.97 0.53 -3.34
CA ARG A 50 2.49 -0.44 -4.31
C ARG A 50 2.76 -1.80 -3.65
N ALA A 51 3.47 -1.81 -2.52
CA ALA A 51 3.74 -3.03 -1.77
C ALA A 51 2.45 -3.70 -1.28
N ALA A 52 1.47 -2.92 -0.83
CA ALA A 52 0.18 -3.46 -0.40
C ALA A 52 -0.59 -4.12 -1.56
N LYS A 53 -0.57 -3.51 -2.74
CA LYS A 53 -1.17 -4.10 -3.95
C LYS A 53 -0.46 -5.39 -4.35
N ASP A 54 0.87 -5.41 -4.28
CA ASP A 54 1.70 -6.57 -4.60
C ASP A 54 1.41 -7.74 -3.66
N LEU A 55 1.40 -7.50 -2.35
CA LEU A 55 1.04 -8.47 -1.32
C LEU A 55 -0.39 -9.00 -1.48
N LEU A 56 -1.37 -8.14 -1.79
CA LEU A 56 -2.74 -8.57 -2.06
C LEU A 56 -2.85 -9.40 -3.35
N SER A 57 -2.05 -9.06 -4.36
CA SER A 57 -2.00 -9.79 -5.63
C SER A 57 -1.32 -11.15 -5.49
N GLU A 58 -0.29 -11.26 -4.65
CA GLU A 58 0.37 -12.53 -4.32
C GLU A 58 -0.52 -13.41 -3.44
N LYS A 59 -1.22 -12.79 -2.47
CA LYS A 59 -2.09 -13.50 -1.52
C LYS A 59 -3.42 -13.95 -2.12
N ARG A 60 -3.90 -13.32 -3.20
CA ARG A 60 -4.97 -13.88 -4.02
C ARG A 60 -4.33 -14.98 -4.89
N PRO A 61 -4.47 -16.27 -4.55
CA PRO A 61 -4.00 -17.31 -5.45
C PRO A 61 -4.68 -17.08 -6.81
N ALA A 62 -3.90 -17.21 -7.88
CA ALA A 62 -4.37 -17.19 -9.27
C ALA A 62 -5.31 -18.37 -9.60
N ASN A 63 -6.05 -18.90 -8.61
CA ASN A 63 -6.94 -20.05 -8.70
C ASN A 63 -8.42 -19.66 -8.64
N VAL A 64 -8.77 -18.45 -9.07
CA VAL A 64 -10.12 -18.26 -9.62
C VAL A 64 -10.12 -18.88 -11.01
N SER A 65 -10.44 -20.18 -11.04
CA SER A 65 -10.90 -20.88 -12.24
C SER A 65 -11.90 -20.01 -12.97
N LEU A 66 -11.50 -19.51 -14.13
CA LEU A 66 -12.42 -18.90 -15.08
C LEU A 66 -12.26 -19.62 -16.43
N HIS A 67 -12.60 -20.92 -16.44
CA HIS A 67 -13.35 -21.59 -17.51
C HIS A 67 -13.63 -23.05 -17.13
#